data_AF-F2NNE7-F1
#
_entry.id   AF-F2NNE7-F1
#
_cell.length_a   1.000
_cell.length_b   1.000
_cell.length_c   1.000
_cell.angle_alpha   90.00
_cell.angle_beta   90.00
_cell.angle_gamma   90.00
#
_symmetry.space_group_name_H-M   'P 1'
#
loop_
_entity.id
_entity.type
_entity.pdbx_description
1 polymer ?
#
loop_
_entity_poly.entity_id
_entity_poly.type
_entity_poly.pdbx_seq_one_letter_code
_entity_poly.pdbx_strand_id
1 'polypeptide(L)' 'MDTKGWVLEAVRKLGWATEKEIQRYLDEEGEPLSRKELRDALDALAAEGKLEQKNDLYRIAALRKAREAFERLFEDPE' A
#
# COMPACT_ATOMS: atom_id res chain seq x y z
N MET A 1 -0.45 -14.22 5.77
CA MET A 1 -0.13 -13.17 4.79
C MET A 1 1.33 -12.81 5.00
N ASP A 2 2.13 -12.62 3.96
CA ASP A 2 3.54 -12.22 4.12
C ASP A 2 3.64 -10.77 4.65
N THR A 3 4.76 -10.41 5.29
CA THR A 3 5.07 -9.06 5.78
C THR A 3 4.74 -7.96 4.76
N LYS A 4 5.16 -8.15 3.50
CA LYS A 4 4.86 -7.21 2.41
C LYS A 4 3.37 -7.10 2.11
N GLY A 5 2.62 -8.19 2.24
CA GLY A 5 1.16 -8.22 2.03
C GLY A 5 0.41 -7.38 3.07
N TRP A 6 0.79 -7.52 4.33
CA TRP A 6 0.25 -6.71 5.43
C TRP A 6 0.56 -5.22 5.26
N VAL A 7 1.80 -4.87 4.93
CA VAL A 7 2.20 -3.48 4.66
C VAL A 7 1.40 -2.90 3.49
N LEU A 8 1.22 -3.69 2.43
CA LEU A 8 0.45 -3.27 1.26
C LEU A 8 -1.03 -3.06 1.60
N GLU A 9 -1.62 -3.92 2.43
CA GLU A 9 -3.00 -3.76 2.88
C GLU A 9 -3.17 -2.53 3.78
N ALA A 10 -2.26 -2.33 4.73
CA ALA A 10 -2.25 -1.15 5.61
C ALA A 10 -2.17 0.15 4.80
N VAL A 11 -1.22 0.24 3.86
CA VAL A 11 -1.09 1.42 2.99
C VAL A 11 -2.33 1.59 2.09
N ARG A 12 -2.92 0.50 1.60
CA ARG A 12 -4.16 0.56 0.81
C ARG A 12 -5.34 1.10 1.62
N LYS A 13 -5.46 0.72 2.89
CA LYS A 13 -6.53 1.17 3.79
C LYS A 13 -6.36 2.63 4.21
N LEU A 14 -5.13 3.03 4.50
CA LEU A 14 -4.80 4.39 4.95
C LEU A 14 -4.67 5.40 3.79
N GLY A 15 -4.38 4.94 2.57
CA GLY A 15 -4.19 5.80 1.41
C GLY A 15 -2.78 6.40 1.37
N TRP A 16 -2.66 7.70 1.67
CA TRP A 16 -1.36 8.33 1.89
C TRP A 16 -1.04 8.26 3.37
N ALA A 17 -0.04 7.47 3.73
CA ALA A 17 0.29 7.21 5.12
C ALA A 17 1.79 7.29 5.36
N THR A 18 2.17 7.78 6.54
CA THR A 18 3.54 7.75 7.01
C THR A 18 3.91 6.36 7.54
N GLU A 19 5.21 6.07 7.62
CA GLU A 19 5.73 4.84 8.26
C GLU A 19 5.11 4.64 9.67
N LYS A 20 4.94 5.71 10.44
CA LYS A 20 4.37 5.66 11.79
C LYS A 20 2.89 5.28 11.80
N GLU A 21 2.11 5.77 10.84
CA GLU A 21 0.68 5.43 10.72
C GLU A 21 0.49 3.99 10.28
N ILE A 22 1.32 3.53 9.35
CA ILE A 22 1.31 2.14 8.87
C ILE A 22 1.70 1.20 10.02
N GLN A 23 2.76 1.52 10.76
CA GLN A 23 3.17 0.78 11.95
C GLN A 23 2.01 0.67 12.95
N ARG A 24 1.37 1.80 13.28
CA ARG A 24 0.24 1.82 14.22
C ARG A 24 -0.91 0.93 13.74
N TYR A 25 -1.28 0.98 12.47
CA TYR A 25 -2.32 0.11 11.91
C TYR A 25 -1.97 -1.38 12.06
N LEU A 26 -0.71 -1.74 11.80
CA LEU A 26 -0.22 -3.11 11.93
C LEU A 26 -0.20 -3.60 13.39
N ASP A 27 0.21 -2.73 14.32
CA ASP A 27 0.12 -2.99 15.76
C ASP A 27 -1.33 -3.17 16.23
N GLU A 28 -2.29 -2.42 15.65
CA GLU A 28 -3.73 -2.54 15.96
C GLU A 28 -4.36 -3.82 15.38
N GLU A 29 -3.94 -4.26 14.19
CA GLU A 29 -4.40 -5.50 13.56
C GLU A 29 -3.73 -6.77 14.14
N GLY A 30 -2.74 -6.61 15.02
CA GLY A 30 -2.09 -7.71 15.73
C GLY A 30 -0.89 -8.34 15.01
N GLU A 31 -0.35 -7.69 13.99
CA GLU A 31 0.88 -8.10 13.29
C GLU A 31 2.00 -7.08 13.53
N PRO A 32 2.62 -7.10 14.73
CA PRO A 32 3.68 -6.16 15.07
C PRO A 32 4.93 -6.46 14.24
N LEU A 33 5.15 -5.65 13.21
CA LEU A 33 6.39 -5.64 12.46
C LEU A 33 7.42 -4.78 13.19
N SER A 34 8.68 -5.21 13.22
CA SER A 34 9.76 -4.35 13.69
C SER A 34 9.90 -3.17 12.73
N ARG A 35 10.30 -1.99 13.21
CA ARG A 35 10.61 -0.83 12.35
C ARG A 35 11.52 -1.17 11.16
N LYS A 36 12.52 -2.01 11.38
CA LYS A 36 13.43 -2.46 10.31
C LYS A 36 12.70 -3.27 9.25
N GLU A 37 11.83 -4.19 9.67
CA GLU A 37 11.05 -5.05 8.76
C GLU A 37 10.02 -4.25 7.98
N LEU A 38 9.33 -3.32 8.66
CA LEU A 38 8.42 -2.39 8.00
C LEU A 38 9.15 -1.56 6.93
N ARG A 39 10.33 -1.03 7.27
CA ARG A 39 11.09 -0.21 6.34
C ARG A 39 11.63 -1.00 5.15
N ASP A 40 12.17 -2.18 5.39
CA ASP A 40 12.65 -3.09 4.35
C ASP A 40 11.50 -3.50 3.40
N ALA A 41 10.31 -3.76 3.95
CA ALA A 41 9.12 -4.05 3.18
C ALA A 41 8.63 -2.85 2.35
N LEU A 42 8.60 -1.64 2.92
CA LEU A 42 8.22 -0.42 2.21
C LEU A 42 9.18 -0.12 1.07
N ASP A 43 10.49 -0.25 1.31
CA ASP A 43 11.54 -0.03 0.31
C ASP A 43 11.44 -1.06 -0.82
N ALA A 44 11.28 -2.34 -0.48
CA ALA A 44 11.10 -3.39 -1.47
C ALA A 44 9.83 -3.18 -2.29
N LEU A 45 8.70 -2.82 -1.67
CA LEU A 45 7.45 -2.55 -2.38
C LEU A 45 7.52 -1.30 -3.27
N ALA A 46 8.28 -0.28 -2.86
CA ALA A 46 8.57 0.89 -3.68
C ALA A 46 9.49 0.54 -4.87
N ALA A 47 10.53 -0.26 -4.63
CA ALA A 47 11.43 -0.76 -5.67
C ALA A 47 10.70 -1.68 -6.68
N GLU A 48 9.72 -2.46 -6.21
CA GLU A 48 8.83 -3.27 -7.04
C GLU A 48 7.78 -2.41 -7.79
N GLY A 49 7.72 -1.10 -7.57
CA GLY A 49 6.76 -0.18 -8.20
C GLY A 49 5.32 -0.36 -7.72
N LYS A 50 5.12 -1.04 -6.58
CA LYS A 50 3.80 -1.25 -5.95
C LYS A 50 3.39 -0.12 -5.02
N LEU A 51 4.37 0.61 -4.49
CA LEU A 51 4.16 1.81 -3.69
C LEU A 51 4.76 3.04 -4.37
N GLU A 52 4.07 4.16 -4.25
CA GLU A 52 4.63 5.47 -4.54
C GLU A 52 5.02 6.14 -3.22
N GLN A 53 6.28 6.54 -3.11
CA GLN A 53 6.77 7.35 -2.01
C GLN A 53 6.79 8.83 -2.42
N LYS A 54 6.18 9.68 -1.61
CA LYS A 54 6.24 11.14 -1.75
C LYS A 54 6.65 11.76 -0.42
N ASN A 55 7.92 12.14 -0.31
CA ASN A 55 8.55 12.53 0.96
C ASN A 55 8.45 11.37 1.97
N ASP A 56 7.83 11.60 3.13
CA ASP A 56 7.60 10.61 4.18
C ASP A 56 6.27 9.85 4.05
N LEU A 57 5.50 10.12 2.99
CA LEU A 57 4.23 9.47 2.75
C LEU A 57 4.36 8.37 1.71
N TYR A 58 3.72 7.24 1.99
CA TYR A 58 3.60 6.10 1.11
C TYR A 58 2.14 5.94 0.69
N ARG A 59 1.92 5.61 -0.58
CA ARG A 59 0.62 5.14 -1.07
C ARG A 59 0.78 3.95 -1.98
N ILE A 60 -0.31 3.23 -2.21
CA ILE A 60 -0.37 2.24 -3.29
C ILE A 60 -0.14 2.97 -4.60
N ALA A 61 0.88 2.53 -5.34
CA ALA A 61 1.08 2.97 -6.71
C ALA A 61 -0.19 2.62 -7.46
N ALA A 62 -0.85 3.63 -8.03
CA ALA A 62 -2.10 3.42 -8.73
C ALA A 62 -1.86 2.34 -9.79
N LEU A 63 -2.48 1.15 -9.62
CA LEU A 63 -2.56 0.15 -10.65
C LEU A 63 -3.24 0.84 -11.84
N ARG A 64 -2.45 1.36 -12.79
CA ARG A 64 -2.96 1.97 -14.03
C ARG A 64 -3.98 1.06 -14.71
N LYS A 65 -3.88 -0.26 -14.49
CA LYS A 65 -4.84 -1.28 -14.95
C LYS A 65 -6.23 -1.23 -14.29
N ALA A 66 -6.37 -0.78 -13.04
CA ALA A 66 -7.69 -0.71 -12.40
C ALA A 66 -8.53 0.43 -12.99
N ARG A 67 -7.89 1.53 -13.39
CA ARG A 67 -8.59 2.63 -14.06
C ARG A 67 -9.09 2.22 -15.45
N GLU A 68 -8.30 1.47 -16.23
CA GLU A 68 -8.77 0.88 -17.50
C GLU A 68 -9.84 -0.20 -17.32
N ALA A 69 -9.77 -1.01 -16.25
CA ALA A 69 -10.76 -2.06 -15.99
C ALA A 69 -12.09 -1.51 -15.43
N PHE A 70 -12.03 -0.45 -14.62
CA PHE A 70 -13.22 0.23 -14.08
C PHE A 70 -13.88 1.11 -15.15
N GLU A 71 -13.10 1.80 -16.01
CA GLU A 71 -13.65 2.55 -17.16
C GLU A 71 -14.30 1.60 -18.18
N ARG A 72 -13.75 0.40 -18.43
CA ARG A 72 -14.40 -0.63 -19.27
C ARG A 72 -15.66 -1.29 -18.68
N LEU A 73 -15.85 -1.25 -17.37
CA LEU A 73 -17.01 -1.86 -16.69
C LEU A 73 -18.18 -0.88 -16.53
N PHE A 74 -17.95 0.43 -16.69
CA PHE A 74 -18.97 1.48 -16.57
C PHE A 74 -19.29 2.18 -17.90
N GLU A 75 -18.66 1.78 -19.00
CA GLU A 75 -18.97 2.23 -20.37
C GLU A 75 -19.82 1.21 -21.13
N ASP A 76 -20.86 0.68 -20.48
CA ASP A 76 -21.94 -0.06 -21.16
C ASP A 76 -23.26 0.69 -20.97
N PRO A 77 -23.54 1.72 -21.80
CA PRO A 77 -24.88 2.24 -22.00
C PRO A 77 -25.52 1.58 -23.22
N GLU A 78 -26.18 0.43 -23.02
CA GLU A 78 -27.28 -0.04 -23.88
C GLU A 78 -28.54 -0.30 -23.06
#